data_AF-A0A076V7Z1-F1
#
_entry.id   AF-A0A076V7Z1-F1
#
_cell.length_a   1.000
_cell.length_b   1.000
_cell.length_c   1.000
_cell.angle_alpha   90.00
_cell.angle_beta   90.00
_cell.angle_gamma   90.00
#
_symmetry.space_group_name_H-M   'P 1'
#
loop_
_entity.id
_entity.type
_entity.pdbx_description
1 polymer ?
#
loop_
_entity_poly.entity_id
_entity_poly.type
_entity_poly.pdbx_seq_one_letter_code
_entity_poly.pdbx_strand_id
1 'polypeptide(L)'
;GVDMVTDDNRRWTPGLYGLPKRNGKLNDISHFDAAFFGVHPKQANTMDPQPRLMLEIAYEAIVDGGLNPASLRGSKTGVYIGVSGSEAGEAFSRDPEELLGYSMTGCQRAMLANRLSYFFDFSGPSTAIDTACSSSLLALENAFHAIRQGHCDAALVGGVNLLLKPNTSVQFMKLGMLSPEGTCKSFDSSGNGYCRSEAAVAVLLTKRSMAKRVYATVINAGNNTDGYKEQGVTFPSGEMQQRLVRSLYQEANITAEQVEYVEAHGTGTKVGDPQEVNGIVSVFCESKREPLLIGSTKSNMGHPEPA
;
A
#
# COMPACT_ATOMS: atom_id res chain seq x y z
N GLY A 1 4.84 11.27 18.62
CA GLY A 1 4.81 9.80 18.59
C GLY A 1 6.23 9.28 18.59
N VAL A 2 6.41 7.96 18.72
CA VAL A 2 7.72 7.31 18.54
C VAL A 2 8.01 7.22 17.03
N ASP A 3 9.25 7.52 16.64
CA ASP A 3 9.73 7.33 15.27
C ASP A 3 9.95 5.83 15.01
N MET A 4 9.24 5.27 14.03
CA MET A 4 9.32 3.84 13.70
C MET A 4 10.46 3.53 12.71
N VAL A 5 11.11 4.55 12.17
CA VAL A 5 12.25 4.42 11.28
C VAL A 5 13.53 4.21 12.11
N THR A 6 14.31 3.20 11.74
CA THR A 6 15.49 2.73 12.49
C THR A 6 16.69 2.56 11.56
N ASP A 7 17.90 2.47 12.12
CA ASP A 7 19.18 2.38 11.39
C ASP A 7 19.95 1.07 11.61
N ASP A 8 19.26 0.01 12.02
CA ASP A 8 19.82 -1.32 12.24
C ASP A 8 20.06 -2.14 10.95
N ASN A 9 20.67 -3.32 11.10
CA ASN A 9 21.11 -4.19 10.02
C ASN A 9 20.12 -5.31 9.62
N ARG A 10 18.84 -5.23 10.01
CA ARG A 10 17.83 -6.31 9.78
C ARG A 10 17.59 -6.68 8.30
N ARG A 11 17.97 -5.83 7.34
CA ARG A 11 17.86 -6.12 5.90
C ARG A 11 19.21 -6.20 5.21
N TRP A 12 20.07 -5.23 5.48
CA TRP A 12 21.44 -5.18 4.99
C TRP A 12 22.29 -4.30 5.90
N THR A 13 23.61 -4.32 5.72
CA THR A 13 24.55 -3.46 6.47
C THR A 13 24.21 -1.98 6.30
N PRO A 14 23.94 -1.22 7.36
CA PRO A 14 23.62 0.22 7.25
C PRO A 14 24.71 0.99 6.50
N GLY A 15 24.32 1.80 5.52
CA GLY A 15 25.25 2.53 4.66
C GLY A 15 25.83 1.74 3.48
N LEU A 16 25.41 0.49 3.27
CA LEU A 16 25.80 -0.30 2.10
C LEU A 16 25.57 0.50 0.81
N TYR A 17 26.58 0.54 -0.07
CA TYR A 17 26.57 1.33 -1.32
C TYR A 17 26.33 2.85 -1.16
N GLY A 18 26.53 3.41 0.04
CA GLY A 18 26.22 4.80 0.34
C GLY A 18 24.74 5.09 0.57
N LEU A 19 23.92 4.05 0.72
CA LEU A 19 22.49 4.21 1.03
C LEU A 19 22.27 4.93 2.37
N PRO A 20 21.11 5.62 2.53
CA PRO A 20 20.69 6.08 3.84
C PRO A 20 20.67 4.93 4.85
N LYS A 21 21.18 5.18 6.05
CA LYS A 21 21.21 4.16 7.11
C LYS A 21 19.81 3.80 7.61
N ARG A 22 18.87 4.76 7.50
CA ARG A 22 17.53 4.70 8.06
C ARG A 22 16.50 4.17 7.07
N ASN A 23 15.61 3.29 7.54
CA ASN A 23 14.44 2.78 6.81
C ASN A 23 13.41 2.20 7.81
N GLY A 24 12.13 2.22 7.47
CA GLY A 24 11.07 1.57 8.25
C GLY A 24 11.07 0.07 8.00
N LYS A 25 11.11 -0.75 9.05
CA LYS A 25 11.28 -2.22 8.94
C LYS A 25 10.29 -2.94 9.81
N LEU A 26 9.66 -3.98 9.27
CA LEU A 26 8.90 -4.93 10.06
C LEU A 26 9.83 -5.63 11.07
N ASN A 27 9.30 -5.92 12.25
CA ASN A 27 10.06 -6.56 13.32
C ASN A 27 10.56 -7.95 12.91
N ASP A 28 9.71 -8.73 12.25
CA ASP A 28 10.02 -10.06 11.75
C ASP A 28 9.30 -10.30 10.41
N ILE A 29 9.95 -11.07 9.52
CA ILE A 29 9.42 -11.51 8.22
C ILE A 29 9.60 -13.02 8.01
N SER A 30 10.04 -13.75 9.03
CA SER A 30 10.33 -15.18 9.01
C SER A 30 9.16 -16.02 9.53
N HIS A 31 8.37 -15.48 10.46
CA HIS A 31 7.23 -16.16 11.06
C HIS A 31 6.09 -16.39 10.06
N PHE A 32 5.47 -17.57 10.17
CA PHE A 32 4.29 -17.95 9.41
C PHE A 32 3.68 -19.25 9.98
N ASP A 33 2.38 -19.26 10.31
CA ASP A 33 1.65 -20.47 10.71
C ASP A 33 1.28 -21.33 9.48
N ALA A 34 2.30 -21.95 8.89
CA ALA A 34 2.15 -22.73 7.67
C ALA A 34 1.12 -23.87 7.80
N ALA A 35 0.99 -24.48 8.98
CA ALA A 35 0.07 -25.58 9.22
C ALA A 35 -1.39 -25.11 9.17
N PHE A 36 -1.70 -23.97 9.79
CA PHE A 36 -3.03 -23.37 9.73
C PHE A 36 -3.46 -23.06 8.29
N PHE A 37 -2.54 -22.51 7.47
CA PHE A 37 -2.82 -22.19 6.07
C PHE A 37 -2.70 -23.38 5.10
N GLY A 38 -2.49 -24.60 5.60
CA GLY A 38 -2.38 -25.80 4.78
C GLY A 38 -1.17 -25.80 3.84
N VAL A 39 -0.11 -25.08 4.17
CA VAL A 39 1.11 -24.97 3.37
C VAL A 39 2.15 -25.98 3.87
N HIS A 40 2.57 -26.89 2.98
CA HIS A 40 3.62 -27.85 3.32
C HIS A 40 4.96 -27.13 3.63
N PRO A 41 5.76 -27.57 4.62
CA PRO A 41 6.98 -26.86 5.06
C PRO A 41 7.97 -26.53 3.93
N LYS A 42 8.16 -27.46 2.99
CA LYS A 42 9.01 -27.21 1.80
C LYS A 42 8.52 -26.03 0.95
N GLN A 43 7.20 -25.91 0.76
CA GLN A 43 6.62 -24.80 0.01
C GLN A 43 6.73 -23.49 0.80
N ALA A 44 6.47 -23.53 2.11
CA ALA A 44 6.56 -22.36 2.98
C ALA A 44 7.96 -21.72 2.95
N ASN A 45 9.02 -22.53 2.92
CA ASN A 45 10.41 -22.06 2.85
C ASN A 45 10.78 -21.38 1.52
N THR A 46 10.01 -21.61 0.45
CA THR A 46 10.20 -20.98 -0.86
C THR A 46 9.08 -20.01 -1.21
N MET A 47 8.30 -19.58 -0.21
CA MET A 47 7.33 -18.50 -0.38
C MET A 47 8.01 -17.16 -0.14
N ASP A 48 7.64 -16.19 -0.97
CA ASP A 48 7.86 -14.79 -0.66
C ASP A 48 7.28 -14.50 0.76
N PRO A 49 7.97 -13.78 1.65
CA PRO A 49 7.41 -13.40 2.94
C PRO A 49 6.11 -12.57 2.82
N GLN A 50 5.92 -11.84 1.72
CA GLN A 50 4.74 -11.02 1.48
C GLN A 50 3.42 -11.83 1.52
N PRO A 51 3.22 -12.90 0.72
CA PRO A 51 2.00 -13.73 0.83
C PRO A 51 1.88 -14.48 2.16
N ARG A 52 2.97 -14.74 2.88
CA ARG A 52 2.91 -15.33 4.23
C ARG A 52 2.26 -14.35 5.22
N LEU A 53 2.78 -13.13 5.27
CA LEU A 53 2.23 -12.05 6.09
C LEU A 53 0.78 -11.73 5.71
N MET A 54 0.50 -11.63 4.40
CA MET A 54 -0.83 -11.26 3.92
C MET A 54 -1.89 -12.32 4.22
N LEU A 55 -1.55 -13.61 4.33
CA LEU A 55 -2.50 -14.65 4.75
C LEU A 55 -2.95 -14.45 6.20
N GLU A 56 -2.02 -14.15 7.10
CA GLU A 56 -2.29 -13.88 8.52
C GLU A 56 -3.05 -12.57 8.70
N ILE A 57 -2.56 -11.48 8.11
CA ILE A 57 -3.15 -10.15 8.23
C ILE A 57 -4.55 -10.11 7.60
N ALA A 58 -4.79 -10.85 6.51
CA ALA A 58 -6.12 -11.01 5.95
C ALA A 58 -7.08 -11.73 6.90
N TYR A 59 -6.61 -12.80 7.55
CA TYR A 59 -7.40 -13.53 8.53
C TYR A 59 -7.78 -12.60 9.69
N GLU A 60 -6.79 -11.88 10.23
CA GLU A 60 -6.93 -10.89 11.30
C GLU A 60 -7.93 -9.79 10.93
N ALA A 61 -7.84 -9.23 9.71
CA ALA A 61 -8.75 -8.18 9.24
C ALA A 61 -10.21 -8.66 9.16
N ILE A 62 -10.45 -9.92 8.79
CA ILE A 62 -11.80 -10.48 8.74
C ILE A 62 -12.38 -10.65 10.16
N VAL A 63 -11.60 -11.21 11.08
CA VAL A 63 -12.05 -11.43 12.46
C VAL A 63 -12.16 -10.13 13.26
N ASP A 64 -11.34 -9.11 12.97
CA ASP A 64 -11.44 -7.76 13.54
C ASP A 64 -12.80 -7.11 13.22
N GLY A 65 -13.29 -7.34 12.00
CA GLY A 65 -14.63 -6.96 11.57
C GLY A 65 -15.77 -7.68 12.29
N GLY A 66 -15.48 -8.66 13.15
CA GLY A 66 -16.44 -9.48 13.88
C GLY A 66 -17.10 -10.57 13.01
N LEU A 67 -16.48 -10.94 11.89
CA LEU A 67 -16.96 -11.99 11.00
C LEU A 67 -16.12 -13.26 11.18
N ASN A 68 -16.76 -14.41 11.08
CA ASN A 68 -16.06 -15.68 10.97
C ASN A 68 -15.62 -15.87 9.50
N PRO A 69 -14.33 -16.04 9.18
CA PRO A 69 -13.89 -16.27 7.80
C PRO A 69 -14.64 -17.42 7.10
N ALA A 70 -15.04 -18.44 7.85
CA ALA A 70 -15.82 -19.56 7.32
C ALA A 70 -17.19 -19.14 6.74
N SER A 71 -17.79 -18.04 7.24
CA SER A 71 -19.08 -17.55 6.71
C SER A 71 -18.97 -16.85 5.35
N LEU A 72 -17.75 -16.58 4.88
CA LEU A 72 -17.48 -15.95 3.58
C LEU A 72 -17.02 -16.97 2.51
N ARG A 73 -16.84 -18.24 2.87
CA ARG A 73 -16.43 -19.28 1.93
C ARG A 73 -17.47 -19.50 0.82
N GLY A 74 -17.00 -19.68 -0.41
CA GLY A 74 -17.83 -19.82 -1.61
C GLY A 74 -18.55 -18.53 -2.04
N SER A 75 -18.36 -17.41 -1.34
CA SER A 75 -19.03 -16.15 -1.66
C SER A 75 -18.34 -15.42 -2.81
N LYS A 76 -19.04 -14.44 -3.40
CA LYS A 76 -18.48 -13.49 -4.37
C LYS A 76 -17.65 -12.41 -3.67
N THR A 77 -16.77 -12.81 -2.76
CA THR A 77 -15.82 -11.89 -2.11
C THR A 77 -14.65 -11.68 -3.06
N GLY A 78 -14.28 -10.42 -3.31
CA GLY A 78 -13.10 -10.07 -4.11
C GLY A 78 -11.83 -9.96 -3.28
N VAL A 79 -10.67 -10.04 -3.92
CA VAL A 79 -9.34 -9.83 -3.32
C VAL A 79 -8.54 -8.90 -4.23
N TYR A 80 -8.11 -7.76 -3.69
CA TYR A 80 -7.38 -6.72 -4.42
C TYR A 80 -6.13 -6.33 -3.63
N ILE A 81 -4.95 -6.67 -4.14
CA ILE A 81 -3.68 -6.47 -3.43
C ILE A 81 -2.78 -5.50 -4.21
N GLY A 82 -2.46 -4.36 -3.60
CA GLY A 82 -1.43 -3.45 -4.07
C GLY A 82 -0.03 -3.98 -3.79
N VAL A 83 0.78 -4.15 -4.84
CA VAL A 83 2.17 -4.63 -4.74
C VAL A 83 3.00 -4.16 -5.92
N SER A 84 4.22 -3.71 -5.67
CA SER A 84 5.18 -3.30 -6.71
C SER A 84 6.40 -4.22 -6.81
N GLY A 85 6.79 -4.92 -5.74
CA GLY A 85 8.00 -5.74 -5.67
C GLY A 85 7.77 -7.24 -5.50
N SER A 86 8.65 -8.06 -6.07
CA SER A 86 8.71 -9.52 -5.87
C SER A 86 10.17 -9.98 -5.76
N GLU A 87 10.91 -9.36 -4.84
CA GLU A 87 12.36 -9.54 -4.70
C GLU A 87 12.73 -10.96 -4.22
N ALA A 88 11.88 -11.60 -3.41
CA ALA A 88 12.08 -12.98 -2.99
C ALA A 88 11.98 -13.96 -4.17
N GLY A 89 11.08 -13.69 -5.14
CA GLY A 89 10.96 -14.49 -6.35
C GLY A 89 12.26 -14.53 -7.15
N GLU A 90 12.90 -13.36 -7.35
CA GLU A 90 14.22 -13.28 -7.99
C GLU A 90 15.29 -14.06 -7.21
N ALA A 91 15.27 -13.97 -5.87
CA ALA A 91 16.24 -14.65 -5.02
C ALA A 91 16.13 -16.18 -5.10
N PHE A 92 14.91 -16.71 -5.20
CA PHE A 92 14.64 -18.15 -5.32
C PHE A 92 14.82 -18.70 -6.74
N SER A 93 14.81 -17.85 -7.77
CA SER A 93 14.98 -18.27 -9.17
C SER A 93 16.38 -18.02 -9.73
N ARG A 94 17.35 -17.62 -8.89
CA ARG A 94 18.70 -17.25 -9.35
C ARG A 94 19.53 -18.42 -9.91
N ASP A 95 19.27 -19.63 -9.44
CA ASP A 95 20.04 -20.83 -9.76
C ASP A 95 19.13 -21.85 -10.49
N PRO A 96 19.33 -22.08 -11.80
CA PRO A 96 18.54 -23.03 -12.57
C PRO A 96 18.66 -24.49 -12.12
N GLU A 97 19.75 -24.89 -11.47
CA GLU A 97 19.99 -26.27 -11.04
C GLU A 97 19.35 -26.57 -9.67
N GLU A 98 19.27 -25.57 -8.79
CA GLU A 98 18.73 -25.71 -7.43
C GLU A 98 17.28 -25.23 -7.25
N LEU A 99 16.72 -24.48 -8.22
CA LEU A 99 15.38 -23.93 -8.05
C LEU A 99 14.30 -25.02 -7.95
N LEU A 100 13.31 -24.73 -7.11
CA LEU A 100 12.17 -25.60 -6.88
C LEU A 100 10.95 -25.00 -7.57
N GLY A 101 10.27 -25.75 -8.45
CA GLY A 101 9.17 -25.20 -9.27
C GLY A 101 8.01 -24.58 -8.47
N TYR A 102 7.80 -25.01 -7.22
CA TYR A 102 6.77 -24.43 -6.33
C TYR A 102 7.16 -23.06 -5.75
N SER A 103 8.38 -22.55 -5.97
CA SER A 103 8.71 -21.14 -5.71
C SER A 103 7.86 -20.21 -6.59
N MET A 104 7.49 -20.64 -7.81
CA MET A 104 6.60 -19.89 -8.72
C MET A 104 5.24 -19.64 -8.07
N THR A 105 4.62 -20.67 -7.49
CA THR A 105 3.31 -20.55 -6.82
C THR A 105 3.40 -19.82 -5.47
N GLY A 106 4.62 -19.68 -4.92
CA GLY A 106 4.91 -18.95 -3.69
C GLY A 106 5.33 -17.50 -3.87
N CYS A 107 5.76 -17.09 -5.06
CA CYS A 107 6.39 -15.77 -5.26
C CYS A 107 5.80 -14.94 -6.40
N GLN A 108 5.18 -15.58 -7.41
CA GLN A 108 4.64 -14.83 -8.55
C GLN A 108 3.65 -13.76 -8.08
N ARG A 109 3.71 -12.54 -8.62
CA ARG A 109 2.91 -11.40 -8.11
C ARG A 109 1.41 -11.70 -8.02
N ALA A 110 0.85 -12.40 -9.00
CA ALA A 110 -0.57 -12.81 -8.97
C ALA A 110 -0.94 -13.69 -7.76
N MET A 111 0.03 -14.43 -7.19
CA MET A 111 -0.17 -15.27 -6.02
C MET A 111 -0.43 -14.47 -4.74
N LEU A 112 -0.07 -13.19 -4.69
CA LEU A 112 -0.41 -12.33 -3.55
C LEU A 112 -1.91 -12.17 -3.36
N ALA A 113 -2.70 -12.14 -4.45
CA ALA A 113 -4.15 -12.19 -4.37
C ALA A 113 -4.67 -13.63 -4.43
N ASN A 114 -4.17 -14.44 -5.37
CA ASN A 114 -4.74 -15.75 -5.64
C ASN A 114 -4.56 -16.75 -4.49
N ARG A 115 -3.49 -16.65 -3.68
CA ARG A 115 -3.32 -17.51 -2.50
C ARG A 115 -4.32 -17.20 -1.40
N LEU A 116 -4.64 -15.91 -1.21
CA LEU A 116 -5.67 -15.47 -0.28
C LEU A 116 -7.03 -15.98 -0.76
N SER A 117 -7.38 -15.73 -2.03
CA SER A 117 -8.63 -16.24 -2.62
C SER A 117 -8.77 -17.75 -2.50
N TYR A 118 -7.68 -18.49 -2.76
CA TYR A 118 -7.63 -19.94 -2.62
C TYR A 118 -7.89 -20.41 -1.17
N PHE A 119 -7.18 -19.85 -0.20
CA PHE A 119 -7.30 -20.28 1.20
C PHE A 119 -8.67 -19.95 1.79
N PHE A 120 -9.13 -18.71 1.59
CA PHE A 120 -10.40 -18.23 2.11
C PHE A 120 -11.61 -18.68 1.29
N ASP A 121 -11.39 -19.36 0.16
CA ASP A 121 -12.44 -19.86 -0.74
C ASP A 121 -13.33 -18.73 -1.26
N PHE A 122 -12.67 -17.67 -1.75
CA PHE A 122 -13.33 -16.51 -2.33
C PHE A 122 -13.42 -16.65 -3.86
N SER A 123 -14.62 -16.46 -4.40
CA SER A 123 -14.92 -16.67 -5.83
C SER A 123 -15.13 -15.39 -6.63
N GLY A 124 -14.93 -14.22 -6.00
CA GLY A 124 -14.93 -12.93 -6.70
C GLY A 124 -13.62 -12.65 -7.46
N PRO A 125 -13.43 -11.42 -7.96
CA PRO A 125 -12.19 -11.01 -8.62
C PRO A 125 -10.98 -11.20 -7.69
N SER A 126 -9.85 -11.62 -8.24
CA SER A 126 -8.60 -11.84 -7.50
C SER A 126 -7.45 -11.20 -8.26
N THR A 127 -7.00 -10.02 -7.81
CA THR A 127 -6.09 -9.17 -8.58
C THR A 127 -4.93 -8.63 -7.75
N ALA A 128 -3.73 -8.70 -8.32
CA ALA A 128 -2.57 -7.96 -7.87
C ALA A 128 -2.42 -6.71 -8.76
N ILE A 129 -2.28 -5.53 -8.14
CA ILE A 129 -2.30 -4.22 -8.79
C ILE A 129 -0.95 -3.54 -8.53
N ASP A 130 -0.38 -2.98 -9.60
CA ASP A 130 0.87 -2.23 -9.54
C ASP A 130 0.70 -0.89 -10.25
N THR A 131 0.57 0.17 -9.45
CA THR A 131 0.61 1.57 -9.86
C THR A 131 1.64 2.33 -9.03
N ALA A 132 2.73 1.65 -8.66
CA ALA A 132 3.73 2.17 -7.72
C ALA A 132 3.08 2.59 -6.39
N CYS A 133 3.31 3.83 -5.94
CA CYS A 133 2.96 4.28 -4.58
C CYS A 133 1.45 4.37 -4.28
N SER A 134 0.59 4.27 -5.30
CA SER A 134 -0.88 4.34 -5.14
C SER A 134 -1.56 2.98 -5.14
N SER A 135 -0.79 1.88 -5.24
CA SER A 135 -1.33 0.55 -5.55
C SER A 135 -2.39 0.06 -4.56
N SER A 136 -2.16 0.17 -3.25
CA SER A 136 -3.13 -0.29 -2.23
C SER A 136 -4.40 0.58 -2.20
N LEU A 137 -4.26 1.88 -2.42
CA LEU A 137 -5.41 2.79 -2.45
C LEU A 137 -6.23 2.62 -3.73
N LEU A 138 -5.57 2.31 -4.86
CA LEU A 138 -6.26 1.91 -6.10
C LEU A 138 -6.92 0.52 -5.96
N ALA A 139 -6.32 -0.39 -5.20
CA ALA A 139 -6.94 -1.66 -4.84
C ALA A 139 -8.23 -1.44 -4.01
N LEU A 140 -8.21 -0.48 -3.07
CA LEU A 140 -9.37 -0.06 -2.29
C LEU A 140 -10.48 0.52 -3.18
N GLU A 141 -10.11 1.39 -4.13
CA GLU A 141 -11.04 2.00 -5.08
C GLU A 141 -11.71 0.96 -5.99
N ASN A 142 -10.93 0.03 -6.56
CA ASN A 142 -11.46 -1.07 -7.38
C ASN A 142 -12.44 -1.95 -6.59
N ALA A 143 -12.09 -2.28 -5.35
CA ALA A 143 -12.94 -3.05 -4.45
C ALA A 143 -14.23 -2.30 -4.07
N PHE A 144 -14.14 -1.00 -3.79
CA PHE A 144 -15.29 -0.14 -3.55
C PHE A 144 -16.25 -0.14 -4.73
N HIS A 145 -15.76 0.04 -5.96
CA HIS A 145 -16.59 0.01 -7.16
C HIS A 145 -17.18 -1.37 -7.42
N ALA A 146 -16.43 -2.46 -7.22
CA ALA A 146 -16.94 -3.82 -7.37
C ALA A 146 -18.10 -4.12 -6.41
N ILE A 147 -18.02 -3.66 -5.16
CA ILE A 147 -19.11 -3.79 -4.18
C ILE A 147 -20.29 -2.89 -4.56
N ARG A 148 -20.02 -1.63 -4.90
CA ARG A 148 -21.05 -0.63 -5.24
C ARG A 148 -21.86 -1.02 -6.48
N GLN A 149 -21.22 -1.65 -7.46
CA GLN A 149 -21.86 -2.17 -8.69
C GLN A 149 -22.54 -3.53 -8.50
N GLY A 150 -22.40 -4.16 -7.32
CA GLY A 150 -23.01 -5.46 -7.03
C GLY A 150 -22.25 -6.67 -7.60
N HIS A 151 -21.02 -6.49 -8.11
CA HIS A 151 -20.16 -7.60 -8.51
C HIS A 151 -19.65 -8.41 -7.32
N CYS A 152 -19.43 -7.74 -6.17
CA CYS A 152 -19.02 -8.35 -4.91
C CYS A 152 -19.94 -7.95 -3.75
N ASP A 153 -20.01 -8.79 -2.73
CA ASP A 153 -20.71 -8.48 -1.45
C ASP A 153 -19.74 -8.01 -0.35
N ALA A 154 -18.51 -8.50 -0.44
CA ALA A 154 -17.37 -8.09 0.37
C ALA A 154 -16.10 -8.10 -0.50
N ALA A 155 -15.04 -7.44 -0.04
CA ALA A 155 -13.75 -7.47 -0.69
C ALA A 155 -12.64 -7.32 0.35
N LEU A 156 -11.65 -8.19 0.25
CA LEU A 156 -10.39 -8.03 0.97
C LEU A 156 -9.48 -7.13 0.14
N VAL A 157 -9.03 -6.04 0.74
CA VAL A 157 -8.08 -5.10 0.13
C VAL A 157 -6.81 -5.15 0.93
N GLY A 158 -5.65 -5.18 0.27
CA GLY A 158 -4.37 -5.17 0.96
C GLY A 158 -3.30 -4.40 0.23
N GLY A 159 -2.24 -4.09 0.97
CA GLY A 159 -1.01 -3.46 0.49
C GLY A 159 0.18 -4.14 1.14
N VAL A 160 1.20 -4.48 0.37
CA VAL A 160 2.40 -5.11 0.91
C VAL A 160 3.67 -4.62 0.23
N ASN A 161 4.69 -4.36 1.04
CA ASN A 161 6.01 -3.95 0.59
C ASN A 161 7.10 -4.44 1.55
N LEU A 162 8.15 -5.07 1.01
CA LEU A 162 9.34 -5.48 1.75
C LEU A 162 10.62 -4.97 1.07
N LEU A 163 11.66 -4.75 1.87
CA LEU A 163 12.95 -4.22 1.44
C LEU A 163 14.03 -5.30 1.53
N LEU A 164 14.07 -6.22 0.56
CA LEU A 164 14.98 -7.37 0.59
C LEU A 164 16.24 -7.14 -0.26
N LYS A 165 16.14 -6.39 -1.36
CA LYS A 165 17.23 -6.16 -2.32
C LYS A 165 17.76 -4.72 -2.24
N PRO A 166 19.01 -4.50 -1.80
CA PRO A 166 19.57 -3.15 -1.66
C PRO A 166 19.68 -2.40 -3.01
N ASN A 167 19.80 -3.13 -4.12
CA ASN A 167 19.87 -2.53 -5.46
C ASN A 167 18.63 -1.70 -5.81
N THR A 168 17.45 -2.06 -5.30
CA THR A 168 16.22 -1.27 -5.48
C THR A 168 16.36 0.10 -4.81
N SER A 169 16.88 0.13 -3.58
CA SER A 169 17.19 1.39 -2.88
C SER A 169 18.26 2.22 -3.59
N VAL A 170 19.28 1.56 -4.19
CA VAL A 170 20.32 2.27 -4.96
C VAL A 170 19.72 2.96 -6.19
N GLN A 171 18.75 2.32 -6.86
CA GLN A 171 18.05 2.93 -8.00
C GLN A 171 17.28 4.19 -7.56
N PHE A 172 16.50 4.12 -6.48
CA PHE A 172 15.79 5.31 -5.96
C PHE A 172 16.73 6.42 -5.49
N MET A 173 17.86 6.06 -4.88
CA MET A 173 18.90 7.03 -4.51
C MET A 173 19.48 7.74 -5.73
N LYS A 174 19.78 6.99 -6.81
CA LYS A 174 20.30 7.56 -8.06
C LYS A 174 19.26 8.40 -8.81
N LEU A 175 17.97 8.15 -8.60
CA LEU A 175 16.88 9.03 -9.06
C LEU A 175 16.72 10.30 -8.20
N GLY A 176 17.49 10.45 -7.12
CA GLY A 176 17.39 11.59 -6.21
C GLY A 176 16.11 11.59 -5.37
N MET A 177 15.43 10.45 -5.24
CA MET A 177 14.15 10.35 -4.52
C MET A 177 14.31 10.11 -3.02
N LEU A 178 15.44 9.54 -2.59
CA LEU A 178 15.67 9.19 -1.19
C LEU A 178 16.30 10.36 -0.42
N SER A 179 15.77 10.62 0.78
CA SER A 179 16.39 11.53 1.73
C SER A 179 17.73 10.95 2.23
N PRO A 180 18.83 11.71 2.20
CA PRO A 180 20.11 11.28 2.78
C PRO A 180 20.01 10.95 4.28
N GLU A 181 19.14 11.66 5.02
CA GLU A 181 18.89 11.38 6.44
C GLU A 181 17.91 10.22 6.66
N GLY A 182 17.36 9.64 5.58
CA GLY A 182 16.36 8.58 5.63
C GLY A 182 15.17 8.97 6.50
N THR A 183 14.58 10.13 6.25
CA THR A 183 13.40 10.63 6.98
C THR A 183 12.43 11.32 6.00
N CYS A 184 11.14 11.03 6.10
CA CYS A 184 10.11 11.79 5.39
C CYS A 184 9.78 13.06 6.18
N LYS A 185 10.37 14.19 5.80
CA LYS A 185 10.13 15.48 6.48
C LYS A 185 8.92 16.18 5.86
N SER A 186 7.75 15.52 5.95
CA SER A 186 6.51 15.96 5.30
C SER A 186 6.18 17.41 5.63
N PHE A 187 6.02 18.23 4.59
CA PHE A 187 5.68 19.66 4.64
C PHE A 187 6.74 20.58 5.27
N ASP A 188 7.88 20.05 5.74
CA ASP A 188 8.96 20.85 6.30
C ASP A 188 9.86 21.41 5.19
N SER A 189 10.33 22.65 5.36
CA SER A 189 11.25 23.32 4.43
C SER A 189 12.55 22.54 4.14
N SER A 190 12.95 21.64 5.06
CA SER A 190 14.11 20.76 4.94
C SER A 190 13.84 19.44 4.22
N GLY A 191 12.62 19.25 3.68
CA GLY A 191 12.21 18.14 2.84
C GLY A 191 13.14 17.95 1.63
N ASN A 192 13.76 16.78 1.55
CA ASN A 192 14.82 16.47 0.59
C ASN A 192 14.75 15.04 0.05
N GLY A 193 13.57 14.43 0.07
CA GLY A 193 13.33 13.05 -0.35
C GLY A 193 12.58 12.26 0.72
N TYR A 194 12.25 11.01 0.41
CA TYR A 194 11.52 10.13 1.33
C TYR A 194 12.44 9.05 1.93
N CYS A 195 11.95 8.41 3.00
CA CYS A 195 12.54 7.23 3.62
C CYS A 195 11.79 5.97 3.17
N ARG A 196 12.46 4.98 2.57
CA ARG A 196 11.80 3.71 2.21
C ARG A 196 11.36 2.95 3.46
N SER A 197 10.22 2.28 3.39
CA SER A 197 9.69 1.50 4.52
C SER A 197 8.94 0.25 4.07
N GLU A 198 8.77 -0.66 5.01
CA GLU A 198 8.01 -1.89 4.85
C GLU A 198 6.64 -1.79 5.51
N ALA A 199 5.66 -2.47 4.93
CA ALA A 199 4.36 -2.66 5.54
C ALA A 199 3.68 -3.89 4.93
N ALA A 200 2.78 -4.49 5.71
CA ALA A 200 1.77 -5.40 5.22
C ALA A 200 0.47 -5.00 5.92
N VAL A 201 -0.57 -4.70 5.15
CA VAL A 201 -1.85 -4.20 5.67
C VAL A 201 -2.99 -4.83 4.90
N ALA A 202 -4.09 -5.12 5.59
CA ALA A 202 -5.33 -5.53 4.96
C ALA A 202 -6.54 -4.85 5.62
N VAL A 203 -7.55 -4.56 4.82
CA VAL A 203 -8.86 -4.08 5.26
C VAL A 203 -9.95 -4.91 4.60
N LEU A 204 -11.02 -5.19 5.36
CA LEU A 204 -12.21 -5.82 4.82
C LEU A 204 -13.27 -4.76 4.50
N LEU A 205 -13.61 -4.63 3.21
CA LEU A 205 -14.76 -3.85 2.76
C LEU A 205 -15.98 -4.76 2.64
N THR A 206 -17.14 -4.28 3.07
CA THR A 206 -18.42 -5.00 2.93
C THR A 206 -19.54 -4.05 2.60
N LYS A 207 -20.65 -4.57 2.05
CA LYS A 207 -21.91 -3.83 2.08
C LYS A 207 -22.31 -3.55 3.54
N ARG A 208 -22.91 -2.38 3.79
CA ARG A 208 -23.33 -1.97 5.15
C ARG A 208 -24.19 -3.02 5.87
N SER A 209 -25.02 -3.76 5.14
CA SER A 209 -25.89 -4.81 5.65
C SER A 209 -25.15 -6.03 6.23
N MET A 210 -23.89 -6.26 5.84
CA MET A 210 -23.07 -7.37 6.31
C MET A 210 -22.17 -6.98 7.48
N ALA A 211 -21.77 -5.72 7.57
CA ALA A 211 -20.81 -5.23 8.55
C ALA A 211 -21.31 -5.38 10.00
N LYS A 212 -20.53 -6.05 10.85
CA LYS A 212 -20.73 -6.08 12.31
C LYS A 212 -20.02 -4.91 13.00
N ARG A 213 -18.82 -4.57 12.52
CA ARG A 213 -18.05 -3.38 12.90
C ARG A 213 -17.92 -2.46 11.69
N VAL A 214 -18.03 -1.15 11.90
CA VAL A 214 -17.83 -0.13 10.86
C VAL A 214 -16.87 0.93 11.39
N TYR A 215 -15.69 1.03 10.78
CA TYR A 215 -14.71 2.09 11.07
C TYR A 215 -15.08 3.40 10.38
N ALA A 216 -15.40 3.31 9.09
CA ALA A 216 -15.80 4.44 8.26
C ALA A 216 -16.70 3.95 7.11
N THR A 217 -17.37 4.89 6.45
CA THR A 217 -18.07 4.64 5.18
C THR A 217 -17.30 5.32 4.06
N VAL A 218 -16.95 4.58 3.00
CA VAL A 218 -16.36 5.15 1.79
C VAL A 218 -17.46 5.89 1.04
N ILE A 219 -17.41 7.22 1.02
CA ILE A 219 -18.43 8.03 0.34
C ILE A 219 -18.19 8.05 -1.16
N ASN A 220 -16.93 8.28 -1.57
CA ASN A 220 -16.51 8.18 -2.96
C ASN A 220 -15.02 7.81 -3.05
N ALA A 221 -14.63 7.26 -4.19
CA ALA A 221 -13.25 6.93 -4.54
C ALA A 221 -13.12 7.02 -6.06
N GLY A 222 -11.92 7.31 -6.53
CA GLY A 222 -11.59 7.31 -7.95
C GLY A 222 -10.13 7.69 -8.17
N ASN A 223 -9.70 7.62 -9.42
CA ASN A 223 -8.32 7.85 -9.81
C ASN A 223 -8.25 8.60 -11.14
N ASN A 224 -7.12 9.27 -11.36
CA ASN A 224 -6.72 9.76 -12.68
C ASN A 224 -5.18 9.63 -12.83
N THR A 225 -4.67 10.00 -14.00
CA THR A 225 -3.24 9.94 -14.31
C THR A 225 -2.76 11.30 -14.78
N ASP A 226 -1.57 11.69 -14.35
CA ASP A 226 -0.96 12.99 -14.63
C ASP A 226 -0.88 13.38 -16.12
N GLY A 227 -0.87 12.39 -17.03
CA GLY A 227 -0.69 12.63 -18.47
C GLY A 227 0.73 13.09 -18.82
N TYR A 228 0.88 13.71 -20.00
CA TYR A 228 2.16 14.24 -20.46
C TYR A 228 2.57 15.50 -19.68
N LYS A 229 3.84 15.58 -19.29
CA LYS A 229 4.45 16.69 -18.56
C LYS A 229 5.82 17.01 -19.16
N GLU A 230 6.11 18.27 -19.43
CA GLU A 230 7.40 18.70 -20.00
C GLU A 230 8.58 18.42 -19.05
N GLN A 231 8.32 18.43 -17.74
CA GLN A 231 9.29 18.21 -16.67
C GLN A 231 9.70 16.73 -16.52
N GLY A 232 9.04 15.81 -17.22
CA GLY A 232 9.29 14.37 -17.18
C GLY A 232 8.26 13.58 -16.37
N VAL A 233 8.32 12.25 -16.50
CA VAL A 233 7.31 11.32 -15.96
C VAL A 233 7.19 11.35 -14.44
N THR A 234 8.30 11.59 -13.73
CA THR A 234 8.38 11.58 -12.26
C THR A 234 7.96 12.89 -11.60
N PHE A 235 7.78 13.97 -12.37
CA PHE A 235 7.33 15.25 -11.83
C PHE A 235 5.83 15.16 -11.46
N PRO A 236 5.39 15.44 -10.22
CA PRO A 236 3.98 15.35 -9.86
C PRO A 236 3.18 16.54 -10.40
N SER A 237 1.98 16.30 -10.96
CA SER A 237 1.09 17.37 -11.43
C SER A 237 0.05 17.75 -10.38
N GLY A 238 0.26 18.87 -9.67
CA GLY A 238 -0.72 19.41 -8.73
C GLY A 238 -2.06 19.75 -9.38
N GLU A 239 -2.06 20.14 -10.66
CA GLU A 239 -3.27 20.44 -11.43
C GLU A 239 -4.14 19.20 -11.65
N MET A 240 -3.52 18.06 -12.01
CA MET A 240 -4.24 16.81 -12.21
C MET A 240 -4.78 16.24 -10.89
N GLN A 241 -4.00 16.37 -9.81
CA GLN A 241 -4.42 16.02 -8.46
C GLN A 241 -5.62 16.87 -8.01
N GLN A 242 -5.56 18.19 -8.20
CA GLN A 242 -6.68 19.10 -7.94
C GLN A 242 -7.94 18.69 -8.71
N ARG A 243 -7.80 18.38 -10.01
CA ARG A 243 -8.92 17.93 -10.85
C ARG A 243 -9.58 16.66 -10.30
N LEU A 244 -8.78 15.68 -9.88
CA LEU A 244 -9.29 14.44 -9.27
C LEU A 244 -10.09 14.73 -8.01
N VAL A 245 -9.52 15.50 -7.09
CA VAL A 245 -10.18 15.78 -5.81
C VAL A 245 -11.47 16.57 -6.04
N ARG A 246 -11.48 17.58 -6.91
CA ARG A 246 -12.72 18.32 -7.23
C ARG A 246 -13.80 17.40 -7.81
N SER A 247 -13.46 16.51 -8.75
CA SER A 247 -14.45 15.62 -9.37
C SER A 247 -15.07 14.68 -8.33
N LEU A 248 -14.26 14.10 -7.44
CA LEU A 248 -14.74 13.16 -6.42
C LEU A 248 -15.73 13.81 -5.44
N TYR A 249 -15.46 15.04 -5.01
CA TYR A 249 -16.33 15.77 -4.10
C TYR A 249 -17.61 16.26 -4.79
N GLN A 250 -17.51 16.69 -6.05
CA GLN A 250 -18.68 17.06 -6.87
C GLN A 250 -19.61 15.86 -7.10
N GLU A 251 -19.07 14.72 -7.50
CA GLU A 251 -19.84 13.47 -7.72
C GLU A 251 -20.50 12.97 -6.43
N ALA A 252 -19.83 13.15 -5.29
CA ALA A 252 -20.34 12.77 -3.99
C ALA A 252 -21.34 13.79 -3.40
N ASN A 253 -21.46 14.97 -4.01
CA ASN A 253 -22.19 16.11 -3.48
C ASN A 253 -21.77 16.48 -2.04
N ILE A 254 -20.47 16.41 -1.75
CA ILE A 254 -19.87 16.81 -0.46
C ILE A 254 -19.24 18.20 -0.63
N THR A 255 -19.52 19.10 0.32
CA THR A 255 -18.86 20.42 0.34
C THR A 255 -17.51 20.34 1.04
N ALA A 256 -16.51 21.06 0.52
CA ALA A 256 -15.16 21.15 1.08
C ALA A 256 -15.13 21.54 2.57
N GLU A 257 -16.13 22.30 3.01
CA GLU A 257 -16.30 22.75 4.39
C GLU A 257 -16.47 21.58 5.38
N GLN A 258 -17.05 20.46 4.92
CA GLN A 258 -17.30 19.26 5.74
C GLN A 258 -16.03 18.44 6.02
N VAL A 259 -14.91 18.74 5.36
CA VAL A 259 -13.67 17.98 5.49
C VAL A 259 -12.90 18.45 6.73
N GLU A 260 -12.80 17.62 7.75
CA GLU A 260 -12.03 17.96 8.95
C GLU A 260 -10.52 17.78 8.76
N TYR A 261 -10.13 16.71 8.05
CA TYR A 261 -8.75 16.26 7.93
C TYR A 261 -8.45 15.72 6.53
N VAL A 262 -7.23 15.96 6.05
CA VAL A 262 -6.66 15.30 4.87
C VAL A 262 -5.38 14.56 5.24
N GLU A 263 -5.38 13.24 5.03
CA GLU A 263 -4.16 12.43 5.01
C GLU A 263 -3.49 12.60 3.65
N ALA A 264 -2.39 13.36 3.59
CA ALA A 264 -1.70 13.63 2.35
C ALA A 264 -0.70 12.51 1.99
N HIS A 265 -0.34 12.44 0.71
CA HIS A 265 0.80 11.66 0.26
C HIS A 265 2.07 12.12 0.98
N GLY A 266 2.37 13.42 1.05
CA GLY A 266 3.31 14.02 2.00
C GLY A 266 4.66 13.30 2.09
N THR A 267 5.35 13.13 0.96
CA THR A 267 6.60 12.35 0.90
C THR A 267 7.81 13.08 1.48
N GLY A 268 7.70 14.37 1.80
CA GLY A 268 8.84 15.17 2.23
C GLY A 268 9.74 15.55 1.05
N THR A 269 9.18 15.59 -0.17
CA THR A 269 9.94 15.95 -1.37
C THR A 269 9.82 17.43 -1.65
N LYS A 270 10.95 18.07 -2.02
CA LYS A 270 11.00 19.51 -2.29
C LYS A 270 10.06 19.98 -3.41
N VAL A 271 9.73 19.08 -4.33
CA VAL A 271 8.83 19.36 -5.47
C VAL A 271 7.42 18.84 -5.21
N GLY A 272 7.27 17.62 -4.68
CA GLY A 272 5.97 16.98 -4.54
C GLY A 272 5.10 17.61 -3.46
N ASP A 273 5.67 17.91 -2.29
CA ASP A 273 4.90 18.45 -1.17
C ASP A 273 4.23 19.79 -1.54
N PRO A 274 4.92 20.78 -2.16
CA PRO A 274 4.27 22.00 -2.62
C PRO A 274 3.20 21.76 -3.70
N GLN A 275 3.42 20.84 -4.65
CA GLN A 275 2.43 20.55 -5.70
C GLN A 275 1.14 19.99 -5.10
N GLU A 276 1.26 19.04 -4.18
CA GLU A 276 0.13 18.40 -3.51
C GLU A 276 -0.60 19.38 -2.58
N VAL A 277 0.12 20.06 -1.70
CA VAL A 277 -0.50 20.96 -0.70
C VAL A 277 -1.20 22.13 -1.39
N ASN A 278 -0.62 22.71 -2.43
CA ASN A 278 -1.29 23.78 -3.20
C ASN A 278 -2.56 23.26 -3.87
N GLY A 279 -2.54 22.02 -4.39
CA GLY A 279 -3.74 21.35 -4.91
C GLY A 279 -4.82 21.21 -3.84
N ILE A 280 -4.48 20.69 -2.67
CA ILE A 280 -5.39 20.55 -1.51
C ILE A 280 -5.98 21.90 -1.10
N VAL A 281 -5.15 22.93 -0.92
CA VAL A 281 -5.58 24.28 -0.51
C VAL A 281 -6.55 24.86 -1.54
N SER A 282 -6.27 24.69 -2.84
CA SER A 282 -7.15 25.16 -3.90
C SER A 282 -8.53 24.50 -3.85
N VAL A 283 -8.64 23.24 -3.43
CA VAL A 283 -9.94 22.55 -3.37
C VAL A 283 -10.69 22.84 -2.09
N PHE A 284 -9.98 22.83 -0.96
CA PHE A 284 -10.64 22.76 0.34
C PHE A 284 -10.69 24.09 1.09
N CYS A 285 -9.82 25.04 0.80
CA CYS A 285 -9.62 26.23 1.63
C CYS A 285 -10.25 27.51 1.06
N GLU A 286 -10.75 27.51 -0.18
CA GLU A 286 -11.34 28.71 -0.81
C GLU A 286 -12.52 29.31 0.01
N SER A 287 -13.39 28.46 0.59
CA SER A 287 -14.56 28.89 1.39
C SER A 287 -14.50 28.49 2.87
N LYS A 288 -13.40 27.88 3.31
CA LYS A 288 -13.29 27.31 4.66
C LYS A 288 -13.02 28.40 5.70
N ARG A 289 -13.84 28.43 6.76
CA ARG A 289 -13.70 29.39 7.88
C ARG A 289 -12.66 28.95 8.91
N GLU A 290 -12.58 27.66 9.16
CA GLU A 290 -11.62 27.04 10.07
C GLU A 290 -10.46 26.42 9.29
N PRO A 291 -9.24 26.34 9.87
CA PRO A 291 -8.12 25.65 9.23
C PRO A 291 -8.46 24.19 8.90
N LEU A 292 -8.03 23.72 7.72
CA LEU A 292 -8.04 22.31 7.39
C LEU A 292 -6.86 21.62 8.09
N LEU A 293 -7.12 20.55 8.83
CA LEU A 293 -6.04 19.74 9.38
C LEU A 293 -5.45 18.87 8.27
N ILE A 294 -4.13 18.83 8.18
CA ILE A 294 -3.39 18.01 7.22
C ILE A 294 -2.27 17.28 7.96
N GLY A 295 -2.04 16.02 7.60
CA GLY A 295 -0.97 15.22 8.15
C GLY A 295 -0.45 14.21 7.15
N SER A 296 0.62 13.51 7.54
CA SER A 296 1.14 12.38 6.79
C SER A 296 1.79 11.37 7.72
N THR A 297 1.24 10.16 7.70
CA THR A 297 1.75 8.98 8.41
C THR A 297 3.18 8.64 8.00
N LYS A 298 3.60 9.04 6.79
CA LYS A 298 4.97 8.79 6.30
C LYS A 298 6.02 9.50 7.14
N SER A 299 5.68 10.60 7.81
CA SER A 299 6.59 11.26 8.76
C SER A 299 6.86 10.42 10.02
N ASN A 300 5.96 9.49 10.36
CA ASN A 300 6.06 8.63 11.54
C ASN A 300 6.80 7.31 11.27
N MET A 301 6.57 6.73 10.09
CA MET A 301 7.04 5.37 9.77
C MET A 301 7.82 5.23 8.47
N GLY A 302 7.99 6.33 7.73
CA GLY A 302 8.54 6.35 6.37
C GLY A 302 7.51 5.97 5.31
N HIS A 303 7.93 5.89 4.04
CA HIS A 303 7.07 5.60 2.90
C HIS A 303 7.04 4.09 2.58
N PRO A 304 5.90 3.41 2.81
CA PRO A 304 5.74 1.98 2.51
C PRO A 304 5.44 1.69 1.02
N GLU A 305 5.76 2.64 0.14
CA GLU A 305 5.64 2.51 -1.32
C GLU A 305 4.23 2.08 -1.77
N PRO A 306 3.94 0.86 -2.27
CA PRO A 306 2.60 0.49 -2.73
C PRO A 306 1.57 0.28 -1.60
N ALA A 307 1.99 0.18 -0.33
CA ALA A 307 1.15 -0.26 0.78
C ALA A 307 0.49 0.88 1.57
#